data_AF-A0A7W4UNA3-F1
#
_entry.id   AF-A0A7W4UNA3-F1
#
_cell.length_a   1.000
_cell.length_b   1.000
_cell.length_c   1.000
_cell.angle_alpha   90.00
_cell.angle_beta   90.00
_cell.angle_gamma   90.00
#
_symmetry.space_group_name_H-M   'P 1'
#
loop_
_entity.id
_entity.type
_entity.pdbx_description
1 polymer ?
#
loop_
_entity_poly.entity_id
_entity_poly.type
_entity_poly.pdbx_seq_one_letter_code
_entity_poly.pdbx_strand_id
1 'polypeptide(L)'
;MITSTEILGTEEHLLQRNSRAAAVHEAVAARGRAAVIALNARYDAESGETALEQLDIELEAVIGRSLDEYVKEASGLFSAEELALWTAKITRVSGSYVGRAAAVGVPGALLLLDALEEAEAGESNGFISLDDTLGNGAKYCQCGYASSRTVPERLCPLCSGAVLNEWRAEEDRLLKSAPGVGADLEVVFDGLLDELAGIHLAPGGVAASTSARRRAGDRGITRVNETRAAEIALLNLARWRELCELNALGQTMAVTAHSKYWSRWGLGSARISTLAVVSAPELQARMRKVSGSRPAPNPTFFERLFSRR
;
A
#
# COMPACT_ATOMS: atom_id res chain seq x y z
N MET A 1 18.01 0.69 -15.01
CA MET A 1 17.67 1.68 -13.95
C MET A 1 17.67 0.87 -12.68
N ILE A 2 18.52 1.20 -11.70
CA ILE A 2 18.59 0.42 -10.45
C ILE A 2 17.31 0.71 -9.66
N THR A 3 16.64 -0.32 -9.16
CA THR A 3 15.39 -0.16 -8.39
C THR A 3 15.67 -0.28 -6.89
N SER A 4 14.76 0.21 -6.04
CA SER A 4 14.88 0.06 -4.58
C SER A 4 14.95 -1.42 -4.15
N THR A 5 14.31 -2.32 -4.89
CA THR A 5 14.35 -3.78 -4.66
C THR A 5 15.76 -4.36 -4.85
N GLU A 6 16.52 -3.85 -5.83
CA GLU A 6 17.91 -4.27 -6.04
C GLU A 6 18.85 -3.78 -4.92
N ILE A 7 18.53 -2.66 -4.27
CA ILE A 7 19.27 -2.18 -3.09
C ILE A 7 18.93 -3.00 -1.86
N LEU A 8 17.65 -3.29 -1.61
CA LEU A 8 17.22 -4.15 -0.50
C LEU A 8 17.91 -5.52 -0.54
N GLY A 9 17.91 -6.18 -1.71
CA GLY A 9 18.64 -7.44 -1.89
C GLY A 9 20.16 -7.31 -1.72
N THR A 10 20.74 -6.12 -1.97
CA THR A 10 22.16 -5.87 -1.67
C THR A 10 22.39 -5.75 -0.17
N GLU A 11 21.53 -5.05 0.57
CA GLU A 11 21.64 -4.93 2.03
C GLU A 11 21.46 -6.29 2.71
N GLU A 12 20.48 -7.09 2.26
CA GLU A 12 20.27 -8.46 2.75
C GLU A 12 21.53 -9.30 2.58
N HIS A 13 22.15 -9.24 1.40
CA HIS A 13 23.38 -9.98 1.15
C HIS A 13 24.54 -9.53 2.05
N LEU A 14 24.67 -8.23 2.31
CA LEU A 14 25.70 -7.68 3.20
C LEU A 14 25.48 -8.10 4.66
N LEU A 15 24.24 -8.08 5.14
CA LEU A 15 23.88 -8.53 6.48
C LEU A 15 24.10 -10.05 6.64
N GLN A 16 23.70 -10.86 5.65
CA GLN A 16 23.90 -12.32 5.67
C GLN A 16 25.37 -12.73 5.79
N ARG A 17 26.28 -11.92 5.22
CA ARG A 17 27.73 -12.16 5.28
C ARG A 17 28.38 -11.67 6.56
N ASN A 18 27.67 -10.89 7.36
CA ASN A 18 28.18 -10.27 8.58
C ASN A 18 27.21 -10.51 9.74
N SER A 19 27.38 -11.64 10.42
CA SER A 19 26.49 -12.08 11.51
C SER A 19 26.37 -11.07 12.65
N ARG A 20 27.41 -10.27 12.90
CA ARG A 20 27.37 -9.22 13.92
C ARG A 20 26.50 -8.04 13.48
N ALA A 21 26.61 -7.62 12.22
CA ALA A 21 25.75 -6.58 11.66
C ALA A 21 24.29 -7.04 11.57
N ALA A 22 24.05 -8.30 11.17
CA ALA A 22 22.71 -8.89 11.17
C ALA A 22 22.07 -8.89 12.57
N ALA A 23 22.81 -9.31 13.61
CA ALA A 23 22.29 -9.31 14.98
C ALA A 23 21.96 -7.90 15.49
N VAL A 24 22.78 -6.90 15.16
CA VAL A 24 22.50 -5.50 15.47
C VAL A 24 21.23 -5.03 14.76
N HIS A 25 21.12 -5.31 13.45
CA HIS A 25 19.95 -4.96 12.65
C HIS A 25 18.66 -5.56 13.23
N GLU A 26 18.64 -6.87 13.47
CA GLU A 26 17.49 -7.57 14.03
C GLU A 26 17.07 -7.00 15.39
N ALA A 27 18.04 -6.71 16.26
CA ALA A 27 17.78 -6.21 17.59
C ALA A 27 17.19 -4.78 17.56
N VAL A 28 17.72 -3.89 16.72
CA VAL A 28 17.21 -2.53 16.57
C VAL A 28 15.85 -2.54 15.85
N ALA A 29 15.69 -3.36 14.82
CA ALA A 29 14.41 -3.52 14.13
C ALA A 29 13.32 -4.03 15.09
N ALA A 30 13.61 -5.03 15.93
CA ALA A 30 12.66 -5.52 16.92
C ALA A 30 12.23 -4.44 17.91
N ARG A 31 13.18 -3.65 18.45
CA ARG A 31 12.88 -2.54 19.37
C ARG A 31 12.06 -1.44 18.69
N GLY A 32 12.45 -1.03 17.49
CA GLY A 32 11.75 0.00 16.74
C GLY A 32 10.33 -0.42 16.36
N ARG A 33 10.14 -1.66 15.87
CA ARG A 33 8.80 -2.21 15.59
C ARG A 33 7.91 -2.21 16.82
N ALA A 34 8.43 -2.67 17.96
CA ALA A 34 7.68 -2.65 19.22
C ALA A 34 7.28 -1.22 19.64
N ALA A 35 8.15 -0.23 19.43
CA ALA A 35 7.86 1.17 19.70
C ALA A 35 6.78 1.74 18.77
N VAL A 36 6.82 1.40 17.47
CA VAL A 36 5.79 1.79 16.50
C VAL A 36 4.44 1.17 16.85
N ILE A 37 4.40 -0.12 17.17
CA ILE A 37 3.17 -0.83 17.57
C ILE A 37 2.59 -0.22 18.85
N ALA A 38 3.42 0.04 19.86
CA ALA A 38 2.97 0.67 21.11
C ALA A 38 2.47 2.10 20.89
N LEU A 39 3.10 2.84 19.98
CA LEU A 39 2.65 4.18 19.60
C LEU A 39 1.28 4.11 18.90
N ASN A 40 1.13 3.23 17.92
CA ASN A 40 -0.16 3.01 17.23
C ASN A 40 -1.27 2.63 18.22
N ALA A 41 -0.99 1.70 19.15
CA ALA A 41 -1.96 1.28 20.16
C ALA A 41 -2.42 2.42 21.09
N ARG A 42 -1.54 3.38 21.42
CA ARG A 42 -1.91 4.56 22.22
C ARG A 42 -2.92 5.46 21.49
N TYR A 43 -2.79 5.57 20.17
CA TYR A 43 -3.63 6.44 19.34
C TYR A 43 -4.83 5.71 18.71
N ASP A 44 -4.99 4.40 18.94
CA ASP A 44 -6.01 3.55 18.32
C ASP A 44 -7.46 4.00 18.61
N ALA A 45 -7.71 4.57 19.80
CA ALA A 45 -9.02 5.09 20.19
C ALA A 45 -9.26 6.56 19.77
N GLU A 46 -8.24 7.25 19.27
CA GLU A 46 -8.28 8.69 18.97
C GLU A 46 -8.57 8.95 17.49
N SER A 47 -9.67 9.64 17.19
CA SER A 47 -10.08 9.95 15.80
C SER A 47 -9.98 11.44 15.44
N GLY A 48 -9.30 12.24 16.25
CA GLY A 48 -9.15 13.69 16.06
C GLY A 48 -7.98 14.07 15.15
N GLU A 49 -8.10 15.14 14.36
CA GLU A 49 -7.05 15.63 13.46
C GLU A 49 -5.74 15.95 14.20
N THR A 50 -5.83 16.60 15.36
CA THR A 50 -4.68 16.89 16.23
C THR A 50 -3.98 15.64 16.75
N ALA A 51 -4.72 14.56 17.02
CA ALA A 51 -4.15 13.30 17.46
C ALA A 51 -3.35 12.62 16.34
N LEU A 52 -3.83 12.73 15.10
CA LEU A 52 -3.15 12.18 13.93
C LEU A 52 -1.87 12.95 13.58
N GLU A 53 -1.90 14.28 13.66
CA GLU A 53 -0.69 15.10 13.49
C GLU A 53 0.37 14.77 14.55
N GLN A 54 -0.07 14.60 15.81
CA GLN A 54 0.82 14.23 16.90
C GLN A 54 1.41 12.82 16.71
N LEU A 55 0.61 11.86 16.23
CA LEU A 55 1.07 10.51 15.88
C LEU A 55 2.16 10.56 14.81
N ASP A 56 1.97 11.31 13.72
CA ASP A 56 2.96 11.43 12.65
C ASP A 56 4.28 12.03 13.16
N ILE A 57 4.22 13.04 14.04
CA ILE A 57 5.42 13.64 14.69
C ILE A 57 6.14 12.61 15.57
N GLU A 58 5.39 11.89 16.41
CA GLU A 58 5.97 10.89 17.31
C GLU A 58 6.56 9.70 16.54
N LEU A 59 5.92 9.30 15.43
CA LEU A 59 6.40 8.24 14.56
C LEU A 59 7.72 8.62 13.89
N GLU A 60 7.83 9.82 13.34
CA GLU A 60 9.09 10.33 12.79
C GLU A 60 10.20 10.36 13.84
N ALA A 61 9.86 10.68 15.08
CA ALA A 61 10.82 10.63 16.19
C ALA A 61 11.24 9.19 16.54
N VAL A 62 10.33 8.20 16.46
CA VAL A 62 10.67 6.77 16.64
C VAL A 62 11.60 6.29 15.53
N ILE A 63 11.29 6.62 14.27
CA ILE A 63 12.11 6.25 13.11
C ILE A 63 13.51 6.87 13.22
N GLY A 64 13.58 8.17 13.52
CA GLY A 64 14.86 8.86 13.72
C GLY A 64 15.72 8.22 14.81
N ARG A 65 15.14 7.95 15.98
CA ARG A 65 15.87 7.28 17.08
C ARG A 65 16.35 5.89 16.69
N SER A 66 15.54 5.10 15.98
CA SER A 66 15.89 3.74 15.56
C SER A 66 17.07 3.77 14.56
N LEU A 67 17.07 4.73 13.64
CA LEU A 67 18.18 4.93 12.71
C LEU A 67 19.46 5.36 13.43
N ASP A 68 19.38 6.33 14.34
CA ASP A 68 20.55 6.81 15.09
C ASP A 68 21.17 5.70 15.95
N GLU A 69 20.32 4.88 16.59
CA GLU A 69 20.73 3.71 17.35
C GLU A 69 21.41 2.68 16.44
N TYR A 70 20.82 2.38 15.29
CA TYR A 70 21.41 1.47 14.31
C TYR A 70 22.77 1.96 13.81
N VAL A 71 22.91 3.23 13.45
CA VAL A 71 24.19 3.81 13.02
C VAL A 71 25.24 3.63 14.10
N LYS A 72 24.89 3.99 15.33
CA LYS A 72 25.82 3.93 16.46
C LYS A 72 26.35 2.52 16.70
N GLU A 73 25.50 1.50 16.55
CA GLU A 73 25.86 0.10 16.80
C GLU A 73 26.49 -0.59 15.59
N ALA A 74 26.09 -0.23 14.37
CA ALA A 74 26.56 -0.83 13.12
C ALA A 74 27.78 -0.12 12.52
N SER A 75 28.14 1.07 13.00
CA SER A 75 29.34 1.79 12.58
C SER A 75 30.59 0.94 12.78
N GLY A 76 31.36 0.77 11.70
CA GLY A 76 32.59 -0.02 11.70
C GLY A 76 32.40 -1.53 11.61
N LEU A 77 31.17 -2.02 11.45
CA LEU A 77 30.92 -3.44 11.19
C LEU A 77 31.14 -3.81 9.73
N PHE A 78 30.98 -2.86 8.80
CA PHE A 78 31.20 -3.07 7.38
C PHE A 78 32.60 -2.62 6.95
N SER A 79 33.21 -3.34 6.03
CA SER A 79 34.47 -2.94 5.41
C SER A 79 34.28 -1.71 4.51
N ALA A 80 35.38 -1.00 4.23
CA ALA A 80 35.35 0.15 3.32
C ALA A 80 34.89 -0.22 1.89
N GLU A 81 35.20 -1.44 1.42
CA GLU A 81 34.78 -1.93 0.11
C GLU A 81 33.27 -2.19 0.06
N GLU A 82 32.69 -2.80 1.09
CA GLU A 82 31.25 -3.02 1.21
C GLU A 82 30.48 -1.70 1.29
N LEU A 83 30.99 -0.74 2.07
CA LEU A 83 30.44 0.61 2.17
C LEU A 83 30.48 1.33 0.82
N ALA A 84 31.59 1.26 0.09
CA ALA A 84 31.74 1.88 -1.21
C ALA A 84 30.79 1.25 -2.26
N LEU A 85 30.68 -0.08 -2.26
CA LEU A 85 29.77 -0.81 -3.15
C LEU A 85 28.32 -0.42 -2.90
N TRP A 86 27.89 -0.41 -1.64
CA TRP A 86 26.54 -0.03 -1.26
C TRP A 86 26.27 1.45 -1.58
N THR A 87 27.19 2.35 -1.25
CA THR A 87 27.07 3.79 -1.53
C THR A 87 26.91 4.06 -3.02
N ALA A 88 27.69 3.37 -3.87
CA ALA A 88 27.60 3.51 -5.32
C ALA A 88 26.26 3.04 -5.90
N LYS A 89 25.54 2.14 -5.21
CA LYS A 89 24.19 1.71 -5.59
C LYS A 89 23.12 2.63 -5.04
N ILE A 90 23.16 2.96 -3.75
CA ILE A 90 22.11 3.71 -3.07
C ILE A 90 21.98 5.14 -3.59
N THR A 91 23.10 5.77 -3.96
CA THR A 91 23.12 7.13 -4.55
C THR A 91 22.56 7.19 -5.97
N ARG A 92 22.43 6.05 -6.67
CA ARG A 92 21.85 5.99 -8.02
C ARG A 92 20.33 5.86 -8.03
N VAL A 93 19.73 5.69 -6.86
CA VAL A 93 18.28 5.57 -6.70
C VAL A 93 17.75 6.86 -6.09
N SER A 94 16.86 7.50 -6.83
CA SER A 94 16.21 8.75 -6.43
C SER A 94 15.06 8.50 -5.46
N GLY A 95 14.94 9.33 -4.43
CA GLY A 95 13.83 9.34 -3.47
C GLY A 95 14.35 9.64 -2.07
N SER A 96 13.66 10.45 -1.26
CA SER A 96 14.17 10.83 0.07
C SER A 96 14.12 9.71 1.11
N TYR A 97 13.39 8.61 0.87
CA TYR A 97 13.44 7.43 1.71
C TYR A 97 14.79 6.71 1.56
N VAL A 98 15.18 6.47 0.30
CA VAL A 98 16.52 5.99 -0.06
C VAL A 98 17.58 7.03 0.27
N GLY A 99 17.27 8.32 0.15
CA GLY A 99 18.11 9.43 0.54
C GLY A 99 18.34 9.51 2.05
N ARG A 100 17.34 9.15 2.88
CA ARG A 100 17.46 9.05 4.34
C ARG A 100 18.38 7.90 4.71
N ALA A 101 18.18 6.72 4.10
CA ALA A 101 19.11 5.60 4.25
C ALA A 101 20.53 5.96 3.75
N ALA A 102 20.66 6.67 2.63
CA ALA A 102 21.94 7.13 2.10
C ALA A 102 22.63 8.16 3.02
N ALA A 103 21.87 9.07 3.64
CA ALA A 103 22.38 10.07 4.58
C ALA A 103 22.85 9.44 5.89
N VAL A 104 22.20 8.36 6.30
CA VAL A 104 22.58 7.50 7.43
C VAL A 104 23.92 6.80 7.15
N GLY A 105 24.18 6.43 5.91
CA GLY A 105 25.51 6.01 5.44
C GLY A 105 25.95 4.61 5.87
N VAL A 106 25.01 3.77 6.34
CA VAL A 106 25.30 2.42 6.83
C VAL A 106 24.38 1.40 6.13
N PRO A 107 24.92 0.32 5.53
CA PRO A 107 24.12 -0.76 4.94
C PRO A 107 23.15 -1.36 5.96
N GLY A 108 21.93 -1.66 5.52
CA GLY A 108 20.83 -2.18 6.35
C GLY A 108 19.90 -1.10 6.86
N ALA A 109 20.21 0.18 6.63
CA ALA A 109 19.34 1.30 6.98
C ALA A 109 18.02 1.28 6.18
N LEU A 110 18.06 0.85 4.91
CA LEU A 110 16.85 0.76 4.09
C LEU A 110 15.96 -0.40 4.57
N LEU A 111 16.53 -1.56 4.86
CA LEU A 111 15.83 -2.69 5.46
C LEU A 111 15.25 -2.36 6.85
N LEU A 112 15.97 -1.57 7.65
CA LEU A 112 15.46 -1.15 8.96
C LEU A 112 14.23 -0.26 8.80
N LEU A 113 14.27 0.72 7.89
CA LEU A 113 13.12 1.56 7.59
C LEU A 113 11.93 0.72 7.11
N ASP A 114 12.18 -0.28 6.26
CA ASP A 114 11.14 -1.17 5.70
C ASP A 114 10.43 -1.95 6.82
N ALA A 115 11.21 -2.51 7.76
CA ALA A 115 10.68 -3.22 8.93
C ALA A 115 9.85 -2.32 9.87
N LEU A 116 10.18 -1.03 9.98
CA LEU A 116 9.41 -0.07 10.79
C LEU A 116 8.11 0.35 10.09
N GLU A 117 8.16 0.50 8.76
CA GLU A 117 6.98 0.79 7.94
C GLU A 117 5.97 -0.37 7.98
N GLU A 118 6.45 -1.62 7.90
CA GLU A 118 5.60 -2.82 8.09
C GLU A 118 4.89 -2.80 9.45
N ALA A 119 5.58 -2.38 10.52
CA ALA A 119 4.98 -2.25 11.85
C ALA A 119 4.00 -1.05 11.95
N GLU A 120 4.21 0.02 11.17
CA GLU A 120 3.28 1.15 11.08
C GLU A 120 1.97 0.72 10.40
N ALA A 121 2.07 -0.07 9.33
CA ALA A 121 0.92 -0.67 8.65
C ALA A 121 0.14 -1.65 9.55
N GLY A 122 0.79 -2.11 10.63
CA GLY A 122 0.26 -3.02 11.63
C GLY A 122 0.16 -4.46 11.12
N GLU A 123 0.14 -5.43 12.04
CA GLU A 123 -0.45 -6.75 11.78
C GLU A 123 -1.99 -6.64 11.68
N SER A 124 -2.51 -5.74 10.86
CA SER A 124 -3.95 -5.71 10.54
C SER A 124 -4.24 -6.79 9.48
N ASN A 125 -3.93 -8.05 9.83
CA ASN A 125 -4.61 -9.21 9.25
C ASN A 125 -6.07 -9.31 9.73
N GLY A 126 -6.54 -8.36 10.55
CA GLY A 126 -7.95 -8.18 10.86
C GLY A 126 -8.68 -7.52 9.72
N PHE A 127 -9.03 -8.29 8.69
CA PHE A 127 -10.01 -7.87 7.69
C PHE A 127 -11.30 -7.45 8.41
N ILE A 128 -11.60 -6.15 8.44
CA ILE A 128 -12.90 -5.66 8.89
C ILE A 128 -13.89 -6.07 7.82
N SER A 129 -14.77 -7.03 8.14
CA SER A 129 -15.75 -7.52 7.18
C SER A 129 -16.63 -6.38 6.68
N LEU A 130 -17.21 -6.53 5.48
CA LEU A 130 -18.27 -5.64 4.99
C LEU A 130 -19.35 -5.40 6.04
N ASP A 131 -19.69 -6.44 6.81
CA ASP A 131 -20.72 -6.37 7.84
C ASP A 131 -20.34 -5.49 9.02
N ASP A 132 -19.11 -5.59 9.49
CA ASP A 132 -18.57 -4.74 10.56
C ASP A 132 -18.41 -3.29 10.09
N THR A 133 -17.93 -3.08 8.86
CA THR A 133 -17.79 -1.74 8.27
C THR A 133 -19.15 -1.05 8.16
N LEU A 134 -20.15 -1.76 7.65
CA LEU A 134 -21.50 -1.22 7.51
C LEU A 134 -22.21 -1.08 8.85
N GLY A 135 -22.01 -1.98 9.81
CA GLY A 135 -22.56 -1.88 11.16
C GLY A 135 -22.05 -0.66 11.91
N ASN A 136 -20.73 -0.44 11.91
CA ASN A 136 -20.09 0.71 12.55
C ASN A 136 -20.44 2.04 11.86
N GLY A 137 -20.62 1.99 10.54
CA GLY A 137 -20.96 3.14 9.69
C GLY A 137 -22.46 3.43 9.57
N ALA A 138 -23.34 2.59 10.14
CA ALA A 138 -24.78 2.62 9.87
C ALA A 138 -25.42 4.01 10.13
N LYS A 139 -25.00 4.69 11.19
CA LYS A 139 -25.48 6.04 11.56
C LYS A 139 -25.10 7.14 10.57
N TYR A 140 -24.11 6.90 9.70
CA TYR A 140 -23.64 7.82 8.66
C TYR A 140 -24.11 7.41 7.25
N CYS A 141 -24.84 6.29 7.13
CA CYS A 141 -25.35 5.80 5.87
C CYS A 141 -26.48 6.70 5.35
N GLN A 142 -26.35 7.16 4.10
CA GLN A 142 -27.36 8.00 3.45
C GLN A 142 -28.26 7.23 2.48
N CYS A 143 -27.90 5.99 2.13
CA CYS A 143 -28.66 5.18 1.17
C CYS A 143 -29.44 4.02 1.82
N GLY A 144 -29.45 3.92 3.16
CA GLY A 144 -30.14 2.87 3.92
C GLY A 144 -29.49 1.49 3.88
N TYR A 145 -28.61 1.21 2.91
CA TYR A 145 -27.99 -0.11 2.70
C TYR A 145 -27.29 -0.67 3.95
N ALA A 146 -26.57 0.17 4.69
CA ALA A 146 -25.82 -0.27 5.87
C ALA A 146 -26.71 -0.87 6.97
N SER A 147 -27.94 -0.37 7.10
CA SER A 147 -28.91 -0.81 8.12
C SER A 147 -29.87 -1.88 7.61
N SER A 148 -30.40 -1.73 6.39
CA SER A 148 -31.44 -2.61 5.86
C SER A 148 -30.91 -3.77 5.03
N ARG A 149 -29.66 -3.71 4.56
CA ARG A 149 -29.05 -4.61 3.56
C ARG A 149 -29.84 -4.75 2.26
N THR A 150 -30.86 -3.92 2.08
CA THR A 150 -31.64 -3.84 0.85
C THR A 150 -30.85 -3.02 -0.15
N VAL A 151 -30.57 -3.60 -1.32
CA VAL A 151 -29.80 -2.94 -2.37
C VAL A 151 -30.52 -1.67 -2.82
N PRO A 152 -29.91 -0.47 -2.64
CA PRO A 152 -30.53 0.78 -3.05
C PRO A 152 -30.32 1.03 -4.54
N GLU A 153 -31.04 2.00 -5.12
CA GLU A 153 -30.80 2.44 -6.51
C GLU A 153 -29.38 3.02 -6.71
N ARG A 154 -28.81 3.61 -5.65
CA ARG A 154 -27.44 4.15 -5.60
C ARG A 154 -26.82 3.94 -4.23
N LEU A 155 -25.54 3.55 -4.21
CA LEU A 155 -24.77 3.52 -2.97
C LEU A 155 -24.30 4.92 -2.60
N CYS A 156 -24.42 5.26 -1.31
CA CYS A 156 -23.76 6.44 -0.76
C CYS A 156 -22.24 6.22 -0.70
N PRO A 157 -21.41 7.29 -0.59
CA PRO A 157 -19.96 7.16 -0.52
C PRO A 157 -19.48 6.16 0.53
N LEU A 158 -20.15 6.09 1.68
CA LEU A 158 -19.80 5.15 2.74
C LEU A 158 -19.98 3.69 2.33
N CYS A 159 -21.14 3.36 1.79
CA CYS A 159 -21.43 2.00 1.36
C CYS A 159 -20.60 1.62 0.12
N SER A 160 -20.33 2.58 -0.76
CA SER A 160 -19.47 2.37 -1.93
C SER A 160 -18.02 2.07 -1.51
N GLY A 161 -17.48 2.75 -0.50
CA GLY A 161 -16.14 2.47 0.03
C GLY A 161 -16.05 1.09 0.69
N ALA A 162 -17.05 0.75 1.52
CA ALA A 162 -17.12 -0.55 2.18
C ALA A 162 -17.20 -1.72 1.19
N VAL A 163 -18.05 -1.60 0.16
CA VAL A 163 -18.20 -2.62 -0.89
C VAL A 163 -16.96 -2.71 -1.78
N LEU A 164 -16.26 -1.60 -2.04
CA LEU A 164 -14.99 -1.61 -2.78
C LEU A 164 -13.89 -2.37 -2.01
N ASN A 165 -13.77 -2.14 -0.70
CA ASN A 165 -12.80 -2.84 0.14
C ASN A 165 -13.10 -4.35 0.19
N GLU A 166 -14.37 -4.72 0.34
CA GLU A 166 -14.79 -6.12 0.32
C GLU A 166 -14.52 -6.77 -1.05
N TRP A 167 -14.76 -6.04 -2.14
CA TRP A 167 -14.45 -6.50 -3.50
C TRP A 167 -12.96 -6.75 -3.69
N ARG A 168 -12.11 -5.86 -3.17
CA ARG A 168 -10.65 -6.01 -3.21
C ARG A 168 -10.18 -7.24 -2.44
N ALA A 169 -10.71 -7.47 -1.25
CA ALA A 169 -10.32 -8.61 -0.44
C ALA A 169 -10.82 -9.95 -1.00
N GLU A 170 -12.02 -9.98 -1.58
CA GLU A 170 -12.50 -11.16 -2.31
C GLU A 170 -11.61 -11.46 -3.53
N GLU A 171 -11.16 -10.43 -4.25
CA GLU A 171 -10.18 -10.58 -5.33
C GLU A 171 -8.86 -11.18 -4.82
N ASP A 172 -8.30 -10.66 -3.72
CA ASP A 172 -7.07 -11.21 -3.12
C ASP A 172 -7.26 -12.65 -2.64
N ARG A 173 -8.42 -13.00 -2.09
CA ARG A 173 -8.76 -14.37 -1.70
C ARG A 173 -8.78 -15.31 -2.91
N LEU A 174 -9.36 -14.88 -4.03
CA LEU A 174 -9.38 -15.66 -5.27
C LEU A 174 -7.98 -15.85 -5.86
N LEU A 175 -7.15 -14.80 -5.84
CA LEU A 175 -5.78 -14.84 -6.35
C LEU A 175 -4.87 -15.77 -5.54
N LYS A 176 -5.11 -15.95 -4.22
CA LYS A 176 -4.42 -16.99 -3.44
C LYS A 176 -4.65 -18.40 -3.97
N SER A 177 -5.80 -18.67 -4.59
CA SER A 177 -6.12 -19.95 -5.23
C SER A 177 -5.74 -20.02 -6.71
N ALA A 178 -5.25 -18.92 -7.29
CA ALA A 178 -4.76 -18.81 -8.66
C ALA A 178 -3.41 -18.06 -8.69
N PRO A 179 -2.34 -18.66 -8.14
CA PRO A 179 -1.07 -17.97 -7.93
C PRO A 179 -0.40 -17.54 -9.25
N GLY A 180 -0.68 -18.21 -10.38
CA GLY A 180 -0.18 -17.81 -11.69
C GLY A 180 -0.82 -16.52 -12.18
N VAL A 181 -2.13 -16.37 -11.95
CA VAL A 181 -2.87 -15.11 -12.20
C VAL A 181 -2.34 -14.02 -11.27
N GLY A 182 -2.19 -14.32 -9.98
CA GLY A 182 -1.70 -13.39 -8.97
C GLY A 182 -0.33 -12.81 -9.31
N ALA A 183 0.64 -13.68 -9.60
CA ALA A 183 2.02 -13.25 -9.92
C ALA A 183 2.08 -12.37 -11.17
N ASP A 184 1.34 -12.72 -12.23
CA ASP A 184 1.32 -11.94 -13.47
C ASP A 184 0.62 -10.58 -13.27
N LEU A 185 -0.43 -10.52 -12.46
CA LEU A 185 -1.08 -9.27 -12.08
C LEU A 185 -0.17 -8.39 -11.23
N GLU A 186 0.60 -8.95 -10.29
CA GLU A 186 1.57 -8.17 -9.49
C GLU A 186 2.56 -7.42 -10.37
N VAL A 187 3.09 -8.06 -11.42
CA VAL A 187 4.00 -7.39 -12.38
C VAL A 187 3.32 -6.21 -13.07
N VAL A 188 2.04 -6.33 -13.44
CA VAL A 188 1.27 -5.24 -14.05
C VAL A 188 1.09 -4.09 -13.05
N PHE A 189 0.74 -4.41 -11.80
CA PHE A 189 0.45 -3.41 -10.78
C PHE A 189 1.70 -2.73 -10.24
N ASP A 190 2.83 -3.43 -10.09
CA ASP A 190 4.10 -2.85 -9.64
C ASP A 190 4.54 -1.71 -10.59
N GLY A 191 4.54 -1.99 -11.90
CA GLY A 191 4.84 -0.97 -12.91
C GLY A 191 3.81 0.15 -12.97
N LEU A 192 2.52 -0.15 -12.79
CA LEU A 192 1.46 0.87 -12.77
C LEU A 192 1.59 1.79 -11.55
N LEU A 193 1.90 1.24 -10.38
CA LEU A 193 2.04 1.98 -9.12
C LEU A 193 3.20 2.97 -9.18
N ASP A 194 4.34 2.58 -9.73
CA ASP A 194 5.47 3.47 -9.95
C ASP A 194 5.08 4.66 -10.85
N GLU A 195 4.37 4.38 -11.95
CA GLU A 195 3.92 5.42 -12.87
C GLU A 195 2.88 6.36 -12.24
N LEU A 196 1.90 5.82 -11.52
CA LEU A 196 0.87 6.60 -10.83
C LEU A 196 1.48 7.45 -9.72
N ALA A 197 2.39 6.89 -8.92
CA ALA A 197 3.09 7.61 -7.89
C ALA A 197 3.89 8.78 -8.47
N GLY A 198 4.65 8.55 -9.55
CA GLY A 198 5.39 9.61 -10.24
C GLY A 198 4.49 10.73 -10.78
N ILE A 199 3.31 10.40 -11.32
CA ILE A 199 2.34 11.39 -11.81
C ILE A 199 1.76 12.22 -10.66
N HIS A 200 1.39 11.58 -9.56
CA HIS A 200 0.80 12.27 -8.40
C HIS A 200 1.80 13.20 -7.70
N LEU A 201 3.10 12.96 -7.86
CA LEU A 201 4.18 13.78 -7.30
C LEU A 201 4.69 14.86 -8.25
N ALA A 202 4.32 14.84 -9.54
CA ALA A 202 4.79 15.80 -10.52
C ALA A 202 4.05 17.16 -10.41
N PRO A 203 4.75 18.30 -10.48
CA PRO A 203 4.10 19.61 -10.51
C PRO A 203 3.40 19.84 -11.86
N GLY A 204 2.06 19.90 -11.84
CA GLY A 204 1.22 20.30 -12.97
C GLY A 204 0.51 19.14 -13.69
N GLY A 205 -0.82 19.15 -13.69
CA GLY A 205 -1.65 18.42 -14.67
C GLY A 205 -1.90 16.93 -14.40
N VAL A 206 -2.20 16.55 -13.16
CA VAL A 206 -2.36 15.15 -12.68
C VAL A 206 -3.50 14.37 -13.38
N ALA A 207 -4.60 15.02 -13.79
CA ALA A 207 -5.83 14.28 -14.15
C ALA A 207 -5.77 13.48 -15.47
N ALA A 208 -5.17 14.04 -16.53
CA ALA A 208 -5.18 13.44 -17.87
C ALA A 208 -4.15 12.30 -18.01
N SER A 209 -2.95 12.47 -17.42
CA SER A 209 -1.88 11.48 -17.41
C SER A 209 -2.28 10.22 -16.63
N THR A 210 -2.94 10.40 -15.47
CA THR A 210 -3.42 9.28 -14.65
C THR A 210 -4.44 8.41 -15.39
N SER A 211 -5.32 9.04 -16.19
CA SER A 211 -6.33 8.33 -16.99
C SER A 211 -5.73 7.54 -18.17
N ALA A 212 -4.64 8.03 -18.77
CA ALA A 212 -3.93 7.30 -19.83
C ALA A 212 -3.16 6.10 -19.28
N ARG A 213 -2.53 6.22 -18.11
CA ARG A 213 -1.80 5.12 -17.46
C ARG A 213 -2.73 4.05 -16.91
N ARG A 214 -3.87 4.43 -16.33
CA ARG A 214 -4.92 3.46 -15.97
C ARG A 214 -5.38 2.63 -17.18
N ARG A 215 -5.57 3.25 -18.35
CA ARG A 215 -5.88 2.52 -19.59
C ARG A 215 -4.78 1.57 -20.05
N ALA A 216 -3.51 1.84 -19.73
CA ALA A 216 -2.42 0.90 -19.99
C ALA A 216 -2.46 -0.27 -19.01
N GLY A 217 -2.72 0.00 -17.73
CA GLY A 217 -3.02 -1.00 -16.71
C GLY A 217 -4.17 -1.93 -17.11
N ASP A 218 -5.31 -1.38 -17.56
CA ASP A 218 -6.47 -2.14 -18.03
C ASP A 218 -6.10 -3.15 -19.13
N ARG A 219 -5.23 -2.74 -20.08
CA ARG A 219 -4.74 -3.64 -21.15
C ARG A 219 -3.83 -4.74 -20.61
N GLY A 220 -2.96 -4.42 -19.65
CA GLY A 220 -2.12 -5.40 -18.97
C GLY A 220 -2.97 -6.45 -18.24
N ILE A 221 -3.94 -6.00 -17.45
CA ILE A 221 -4.88 -6.84 -16.72
C ILE A 221 -5.65 -7.74 -17.69
N THR A 222 -6.20 -7.17 -18.78
CA THR A 222 -6.92 -7.95 -19.81
C THR A 222 -6.05 -9.07 -20.37
N ARG A 223 -4.79 -8.77 -20.71
CA ARG A 223 -3.86 -9.76 -21.25
C ARG A 223 -3.55 -10.88 -20.27
N VAL A 224 -3.41 -10.58 -18.98
CA VAL A 224 -3.22 -11.60 -17.94
C VAL A 224 -4.45 -12.51 -17.87
N ASN A 225 -5.66 -11.93 -17.87
CA ASN A 225 -6.90 -12.69 -17.84
C ASN A 225 -7.08 -13.57 -19.09
N GLU A 226 -6.71 -13.09 -20.28
CA GLU A 226 -6.71 -13.88 -21.51
C GLU A 226 -5.68 -15.03 -21.46
N THR A 227 -4.46 -14.73 -20.99
CA THR A 227 -3.35 -15.71 -20.92
C THR A 227 -3.63 -16.80 -19.89
N ARG A 228 -4.27 -16.45 -18.77
CA ARG A 228 -4.56 -17.34 -17.64
C ARG A 228 -6.02 -17.79 -17.59
N ALA A 229 -6.77 -17.69 -18.69
CA ALA A 229 -8.19 -18.00 -18.74
C ALA A 229 -8.53 -19.40 -18.18
N ALA A 230 -7.66 -20.40 -18.44
CA ALA A 230 -7.84 -21.76 -17.94
C ALA A 230 -7.74 -21.87 -16.41
N GLU A 231 -6.84 -21.10 -15.78
CA GLU A 231 -6.68 -21.06 -14.33
C GLU A 231 -7.87 -20.32 -13.68
N ILE A 232 -8.31 -19.22 -14.30
CA ILE A 232 -9.46 -18.43 -13.84
C ILE A 232 -10.78 -19.22 -13.94
N ALA A 233 -10.94 -20.05 -14.98
CA ALA A 233 -12.14 -20.86 -15.16
C ALA A 233 -12.41 -21.86 -14.02
N LEU A 234 -11.39 -22.18 -13.21
CA LEU A 234 -11.51 -23.06 -12.04
C LEU A 234 -12.00 -22.32 -10.78
N LEU A 235 -12.05 -20.99 -10.81
CA LEU A 235 -12.43 -20.17 -9.67
C LEU A 235 -13.95 -19.98 -9.59
N ASN A 236 -14.48 -19.97 -8.37
CA ASN A 236 -15.86 -19.52 -8.14
C ASN A 236 -15.90 -17.99 -8.01
N LEU A 237 -16.34 -17.33 -9.09
CA LEU A 237 -16.41 -15.86 -9.18
C LEU A 237 -17.76 -15.27 -8.74
N ALA A 238 -18.70 -16.07 -8.20
CA ALA A 238 -20.06 -15.60 -7.91
C ALA A 238 -20.07 -14.38 -6.97
N ARG A 239 -19.48 -14.50 -5.78
CA ARG A 239 -19.39 -13.41 -4.80
C ARG A 239 -18.63 -12.20 -5.33
N TRP A 240 -17.53 -12.43 -6.06
CA TRP A 240 -16.77 -11.34 -6.68
C TRP A 240 -17.62 -10.55 -7.68
N ARG A 241 -18.46 -11.22 -8.49
CA ARG A 241 -19.39 -10.58 -9.43
C ARG A 241 -20.50 -9.81 -8.72
N GLU A 242 -21.07 -10.36 -7.64
CA GLU A 242 -22.06 -9.65 -6.82
C GLU A 242 -21.50 -8.34 -6.27
N LEU A 243 -20.26 -8.35 -5.79
CA LEU A 243 -19.56 -7.15 -5.31
C LEU A 243 -19.25 -6.15 -6.44
N CYS A 244 -18.94 -6.62 -7.65
CA CYS A 244 -18.86 -5.75 -8.84
C CYS A 244 -20.18 -5.03 -9.09
N GLU A 245 -21.29 -5.77 -9.10
CA GLU A 245 -22.62 -5.23 -9.39
C GLU A 245 -23.03 -4.17 -8.37
N LEU A 246 -22.73 -4.39 -7.08
CA LEU A 246 -22.93 -3.40 -6.03
C LEU A 246 -22.06 -2.16 -6.25
N ASN A 247 -20.76 -2.30 -6.56
CA ASN A 247 -19.88 -1.15 -6.83
C ASN A 247 -20.31 -0.35 -8.08
N ALA A 248 -21.00 -0.95 -9.04
CA ALA A 248 -21.55 -0.26 -10.20
C ALA A 248 -22.65 0.76 -9.84
N LEU A 249 -23.24 0.66 -8.64
CA LEU A 249 -24.24 1.58 -8.08
C LEU A 249 -23.59 2.76 -7.32
N GLY A 250 -22.26 2.79 -7.20
CA GLY A 250 -21.52 3.86 -6.53
C GLY A 250 -21.53 5.19 -7.27
N GLN A 251 -20.95 6.22 -6.65
CA GLN A 251 -20.83 7.57 -7.23
C GLN A 251 -19.45 7.85 -7.83
N THR A 252 -18.44 7.05 -7.48
CA THR A 252 -17.07 7.24 -7.96
C THR A 252 -16.93 6.73 -9.38
N MET A 253 -16.88 7.64 -10.36
CA MET A 253 -16.90 7.30 -11.80
C MET A 253 -15.88 6.25 -12.19
N ALA A 254 -14.63 6.35 -11.71
CA ALA A 254 -13.58 5.38 -12.03
C ALA A 254 -13.93 3.97 -11.53
N VAL A 255 -14.35 3.85 -10.26
CA VAL A 255 -14.80 2.58 -9.66
C VAL A 255 -16.01 2.03 -10.43
N THR A 256 -16.99 2.88 -10.77
CA THR A 256 -18.17 2.42 -11.53
C THR A 256 -17.82 1.96 -12.94
N ALA A 257 -16.80 2.54 -13.59
CA ALA A 257 -16.38 2.12 -14.92
C ALA A 257 -15.77 0.71 -14.86
N HIS A 258 -14.83 0.48 -13.95
CA HIS A 258 -14.22 -0.83 -13.69
C HIS A 258 -15.21 -1.88 -13.22
N SER A 259 -16.21 -1.46 -12.44
CA SER A 259 -17.31 -2.33 -12.02
C SER A 259 -18.26 -2.66 -13.16
N LYS A 260 -18.60 -1.73 -14.07
CA LYS A 260 -19.53 -1.99 -15.18
C LYS A 260 -18.92 -2.80 -16.31
N TYR A 261 -17.61 -2.69 -16.51
CA TYR A 261 -16.87 -3.39 -17.56
C TYR A 261 -16.02 -4.54 -16.99
N TRP A 262 -16.40 -5.08 -15.83
CA TRP A 262 -15.69 -6.20 -15.20
C TRP A 262 -15.56 -7.40 -16.14
N SER A 263 -16.55 -7.65 -17.01
CA SER A 263 -16.52 -8.76 -17.97
C SER A 263 -15.45 -8.61 -19.06
N ARG A 264 -14.97 -7.38 -19.27
CA ARG A 264 -13.90 -7.06 -20.21
C ARG A 264 -12.52 -7.16 -19.56
N TRP A 265 -12.42 -6.87 -18.27
CA TRP A 265 -11.14 -6.68 -17.58
C TRP A 265 -10.81 -7.81 -16.60
N GLY A 266 -11.79 -8.49 -16.03
CA GLY A 266 -11.61 -9.67 -15.19
C GLY A 266 -10.93 -9.38 -13.85
N LEU A 267 -10.23 -10.37 -13.30
CA LEU A 267 -9.50 -10.24 -12.03
C LEU A 267 -8.39 -9.20 -12.16
N GLY A 268 -8.29 -8.33 -11.17
CA GLY A 268 -7.48 -7.09 -11.17
C GLY A 268 -8.34 -5.83 -11.27
N SER A 269 -9.63 -5.98 -11.64
CA SER A 269 -10.57 -4.85 -11.70
C SER A 269 -10.81 -4.23 -10.33
N ALA A 270 -10.81 -5.00 -9.24
CA ALA A 270 -11.00 -4.45 -7.90
C ALA A 270 -9.79 -3.64 -7.43
N ARG A 271 -8.57 -4.15 -7.66
CA ARG A 271 -7.33 -3.41 -7.35
C ARG A 271 -7.19 -2.12 -8.14
N ILE A 272 -7.38 -2.13 -9.46
CA ILE A 272 -7.27 -0.90 -10.26
C ILE A 272 -8.35 0.13 -9.91
N SER A 273 -9.54 -0.32 -9.51
CA SER A 273 -10.60 0.54 -8.97
C SER A 273 -10.17 1.20 -7.66
N THR A 274 -9.53 0.43 -6.78
CA THR A 274 -8.98 0.93 -5.51
C THR A 274 -7.94 2.01 -5.77
N LEU A 275 -7.02 1.79 -6.71
CA LEU A 275 -6.00 2.78 -7.12
C LEU A 275 -6.57 4.03 -7.79
N ALA A 276 -7.86 4.03 -8.14
CA ALA A 276 -8.53 5.24 -8.61
C ALA A 276 -8.99 6.18 -7.48
N VAL A 277 -9.00 5.69 -6.25
CA VAL A 277 -9.22 6.48 -5.03
C VAL A 277 -7.85 6.98 -4.55
N VAL A 278 -7.68 8.30 -4.44
CA VAL A 278 -6.36 8.93 -4.16
C VAL A 278 -5.78 8.49 -2.82
N SER A 279 -6.62 8.07 -1.88
CA SER A 279 -6.21 7.53 -0.58
C SER A 279 -5.86 6.04 -0.57
N ALA A 280 -5.78 5.37 -1.73
CA ALA A 280 -5.45 3.94 -1.78
C ALA A 280 -4.14 3.67 -1.02
N PRO A 281 -4.14 2.82 0.04
CA PRO A 281 -2.97 2.61 0.88
C PRO A 281 -1.72 2.21 0.09
N GLU A 282 -1.91 1.39 -0.94
CA GLU A 282 -0.84 0.93 -1.81
C GLU A 282 -0.23 2.04 -2.68
N LEU A 283 -1.06 2.91 -3.27
CA LEU A 283 -0.58 4.07 -4.03
C LEU A 283 0.08 5.08 -3.10
N GLN A 284 -0.48 5.28 -1.91
CA GLN A 284 0.08 6.16 -0.88
C GLN A 284 1.43 5.66 -0.37
N ALA A 285 1.56 4.37 -0.10
CA ALA A 285 2.83 3.73 0.26
C ALA A 285 3.84 3.90 -0.88
N ARG A 286 3.43 3.66 -2.14
CA ARG A 286 4.32 3.87 -3.29
C ARG A 286 4.71 5.34 -3.46
N MET A 287 3.76 6.26 -3.31
CA MET A 287 4.03 7.71 -3.35
C MET A 287 4.99 8.11 -2.24
N ARG A 288 4.84 7.61 -1.01
CA ARG A 288 5.79 7.85 0.09
C ARG A 288 7.16 7.27 -0.18
N LYS A 289 7.24 6.07 -0.76
CA LYS A 289 8.50 5.46 -1.19
C LYS A 289 9.21 6.30 -2.24
N VAL A 290 8.46 6.90 -3.19
CA VAL A 290 8.99 7.76 -4.26
C VAL A 290 9.30 9.18 -3.78
N SER A 291 8.46 9.79 -2.93
CA SER A 291 8.57 11.18 -2.42
C SER A 291 9.35 11.31 -1.12
N GLY A 292 9.65 10.18 -0.47
CA GLY A 292 10.28 10.01 0.83
C GLY A 292 9.88 10.98 1.94
N SER A 293 8.59 11.35 1.99
CA SER A 293 7.96 12.15 3.06
C SER A 293 6.45 11.83 3.13
N ARG A 294 5.79 12.07 4.26
CA ARG A 294 4.31 12.13 4.36
C ARG A 294 3.88 13.52 4.89
N PRO A 295 2.73 14.12 4.48
CA PRO A 295 1.75 13.70 3.46
C PRO A 295 1.63 14.64 2.23
N ALA A 296 1.13 14.07 1.11
CA ALA A 296 0.31 14.77 0.10
C ALA A 296 -1.17 14.73 0.54
N PRO A 297 -2.08 15.55 -0.06
CA PRO A 297 -3.18 16.26 0.61
C PRO A 297 -4.04 15.42 1.56
N ASN A 298 -4.51 16.05 2.64
CA ASN A 298 -5.35 15.43 3.67
C ASN A 298 -6.43 14.53 3.06
N PRO A 299 -6.48 13.23 3.42
CA PRO A 299 -7.58 12.38 3.02
C PRO A 299 -8.89 13.02 3.47
N THR A 300 -9.86 13.03 2.57
CA THR A 300 -11.22 13.48 2.89
C THR A 300 -11.72 12.72 4.12
N PHE A 301 -12.65 13.33 4.86
CA PHE A 301 -13.26 12.70 6.05
C PHE A 301 -13.74 11.25 5.76
N PHE A 302 -14.25 11.00 4.56
CA PHE A 302 -14.66 9.68 4.12
C PHE A 302 -13.48 8.74 3.88
N GLU A 303 -12.40 9.19 3.27
CA GLU A 303 -11.19 8.37 3.06
C GLU A 303 -10.54 7.97 4.39
N ARG A 304 -10.61 8.82 5.43
CA ARG A 304 -10.17 8.48 6.79
C ARG A 304 -11.03 7.41 7.46
N LEU A 305 -12.33 7.36 7.18
CA LEU A 305 -13.25 6.35 7.69
C LEU A 305 -13.00 4.93 7.15
N PHE A 306 -12.35 4.80 5.98
CA PHE A 306 -12.13 3.50 5.31
C PHE A 306 -10.66 3.05 5.26
N SER A 307 -9.70 3.89 5.64
CA SER A 307 -8.26 3.60 5.50
C SER A 307 -7.52 3.36 6.82
N ARG A 308 -8.18 3.51 7.97
CA ARG A 308 -7.59 3.19 9.28
C ARG A 308 -8.65 2.64 10.22
N ARG A 309 -8.65 1.31 10.39
CA ARG A 309 -8.77 0.54 11.64
C ARG A 309 -8.21 -0.84 11.36
#